data_AF-A0A7Z3C5Z3-F1
#
_entry.id   AF-A0A7Z3C5Z3-F1
#
_cell.length_a   1.000
_cell.length_b   1.000
_cell.length_c   1.000
_cell.angle_alpha   90.00
_cell.angle_beta   90.00
_cell.angle_gamma   90.00
#
_symmetry.space_group_name_H-M   'P 1'
#
loop_
_entity.id
_entity.type
_entity.pdbx_description
1 polymer ?
#
loop_
_entity_poly.entity_id
_entity_poly.type
_entity_poly.pdbx_seq_one_letter_code
_entity_poly.pdbx_strand_id
1 'polypeptide(L)'
;MKKSTTRRQSHETTLRTCVAGCLARSGHWTPSISSDNLCSRGDHLYRQKRYAEARATLLKARQAAPHPGRESADSGHHEEIDALLVDVNKKLE
;
A
#
# COMPACT_ATOMS: atom_id res chain seq x y z
N MET A 1 -28.42 22.86 -50.94
CA MET A 1 -26.96 22.68 -51.02
C MET A 1 -26.55 21.39 -50.32
N LYS A 2 -25.64 20.62 -50.93
CA LYS A 2 -24.91 19.47 -50.38
C LYS A 2 -23.47 19.99 -50.22
N LYS A 3 -22.69 19.75 -49.16
CA LYS A 3 -21.88 18.54 -48.88
C LYS A 3 -21.04 18.80 -47.61
N SER A 4 -20.59 17.71 -46.98
CA SER A 4 -19.35 17.59 -46.16
C SER A 4 -19.48 17.98 -44.68
N THR A 5 -19.75 17.08 -43.72
CA THR A 5 -19.00 15.85 -43.33
C THR A 5 -17.56 16.16 -42.91
N THR A 6 -17.32 15.99 -41.61
CA THR A 6 -16.08 15.46 -40.99
C THR A 6 -14.79 16.23 -41.22
N ARG A 7 -14.47 17.19 -40.33
CA ARG A 7 -13.07 17.50 -39.97
C ARG A 7 -12.91 18.33 -38.68
N ARG A 8 -13.65 18.06 -37.61
CA ARG A 8 -13.37 18.70 -36.29
C ARG A 8 -13.68 17.79 -35.11
N GLN A 9 -13.30 16.52 -35.18
CA GLN A 9 -13.43 15.59 -34.05
C GLN A 9 -12.11 14.93 -33.62
N SER A 10 -10.96 15.35 -34.16
CA SER A 10 -9.67 14.70 -33.82
C SER A 10 -8.76 15.49 -32.88
N HIS A 11 -9.09 16.73 -32.49
CA HIS A 11 -8.23 17.51 -31.59
C HIS A 11 -8.78 17.67 -30.17
N GLU A 12 -10.08 17.46 -29.96
CA GLU A 12 -10.69 17.68 -28.64
C GLU A 12 -10.73 16.41 -27.77
N THR A 13 -10.42 15.24 -28.35
CA THR A 13 -10.30 13.98 -27.60
C THR A 13 -8.91 13.81 -26.99
N THR A 14 -7.90 14.55 -27.46
CA THR A 14 -6.53 14.46 -26.91
C THR A 14 -6.36 15.23 -25.60
N LEU A 15 -7.19 16.23 -25.32
CA LEU A 15 -7.08 17.01 -24.07
C LEU A 15 -7.90 16.43 -22.91
N ARG A 16 -8.90 15.59 -23.19
CA ARG A 16 -9.68 14.90 -22.14
C ARG A 16 -8.97 13.68 -21.55
N THR A 17 -7.97 13.13 -22.24
CA THR A 17 -7.13 12.05 -21.68
C THR A 17 -6.00 12.58 -20.81
N CYS A 18 -5.59 13.85 -20.96
CA CYS A 18 -4.57 14.46 -20.09
C CYS A 18 -5.08 14.78 -18.69
N VAL A 19 -6.38 15.07 -18.50
CA VAL A 19 -6.94 15.35 -17.16
C VAL A 19 -7.21 14.07 -16.37
N ALA A 20 -7.45 12.93 -17.04
CA ALA A 20 -7.56 11.63 -16.37
C ALA A 20 -6.21 11.09 -15.87
N GLY A 21 -5.07 11.59 -16.39
CA GLY A 21 -3.73 11.21 -15.96
C GLY A 21 -3.17 11.97 -14.75
N CYS A 22 -3.83 13.06 -14.32
CA CYS A 22 -3.28 13.95 -13.28
C CYS A 22 -3.72 13.63 -11.84
N LEU A 23 -4.70 12.75 -11.62
CA LEU A 23 -5.13 12.33 -10.27
C LEU A 23 -4.37 11.12 -9.71
N ALA A 24 -3.33 10.63 -10.41
CA ALA A 24 -2.38 9.64 -9.87
C ALA A 24 -1.10 10.29 -9.29
N ARG A 25 -1.07 11.62 -9.13
CA ARG A 25 0.09 12.37 -8.60
C ARG A 25 -0.15 12.98 -7.21
N SER A 26 -1.26 12.63 -6.58
CA SER A 26 -1.53 12.98 -5.20
C SER A 26 -1.19 11.76 -4.36
N GLY A 27 0.08 11.65 -3.98
CA GLY A 27 0.50 10.80 -2.88
C GLY A 27 -0.26 11.26 -1.64
N HIS A 28 -1.45 10.68 -1.44
CA HIS A 28 -2.19 10.79 -0.21
C HIS A 28 -1.38 9.99 0.80
N TRP A 29 -0.39 10.66 1.40
CA TRP A 29 0.20 10.23 2.65
C TRP A 29 -0.93 10.32 3.66
N THR A 30 -1.71 9.23 3.77
CA THR A 30 -2.44 9.01 5.00
C THR A 30 -1.40 9.14 6.10
N PRO A 31 -1.73 9.70 7.28
CA PRO A 31 -0.93 9.46 8.48
C PRO A 31 -1.07 7.96 8.82
N SER A 32 -0.54 7.12 7.95
CA SER A 32 -0.36 5.69 8.10
C SER A 32 0.71 5.56 9.16
N ILE A 33 0.29 5.05 10.32
CA ILE A 33 1.22 4.49 11.30
C ILE A 33 2.33 3.77 10.54
N SER A 34 3.59 4.14 10.77
CA SER A 34 4.71 3.54 10.05
C SER A 34 4.73 2.03 10.32
N SER A 35 4.99 1.26 9.26
CA SER A 35 5.05 -0.21 9.34
C SER A 35 6.10 -0.65 10.35
N ASP A 36 7.20 0.10 10.47
CA ASP A 36 8.30 -0.15 11.40
C ASP A 36 7.84 -0.17 12.87
N ASN A 37 6.99 0.79 13.26
CA ASN A 37 6.43 0.87 14.61
C ASN A 37 5.52 -0.34 14.91
N LEU A 38 4.72 -0.77 13.92
CA LEU A 38 3.84 -1.93 14.08
C LEU A 38 4.63 -3.24 14.14
N CYS A 39 5.71 -3.38 13.35
CA CYS A 39 6.58 -4.56 13.40
C CYS A 39 7.25 -4.70 14.78
N SER A 40 7.88 -3.63 15.27
CA SER A 40 8.51 -3.61 16.61
C SER A 40 7.51 -3.90 17.74
N ARG A 41 6.29 -3.35 17.64
CA ARG A 41 5.22 -3.65 18.59
C ARG A 41 4.75 -5.10 18.51
N GLY A 42 4.70 -5.68 17.31
CA GLY A 42 4.38 -7.08 17.07
C GLY A 42 5.38 -8.04 17.74
N ASP A 43 6.69 -7.82 17.55
CA ASP A 43 7.74 -8.62 18.22
C ASP A 43 7.64 -8.48 19.74
N HIS A 44 7.48 -7.25 20.25
CA HIS A 44 7.34 -7.02 21.69
C HIS A 44 6.14 -7.78 22.29
N LEU A 45 5.00 -7.81 21.58
CA LEU A 45 3.82 -8.58 21.99
C LEU A 45 4.05 -10.09 21.92
N TYR A 46 4.78 -10.57 20.91
CA TYR A 46 5.20 -11.96 20.80
C TYR A 46 6.07 -12.39 21.99
N ARG A 47 7.03 -11.56 22.41
CA ARG A 47 7.86 -11.79 23.61
C ARG A 47 7.04 -11.81 24.91
N GLN A 48 5.97 -11.03 24.97
CA GLN A 48 5.00 -11.04 26.08
C GLN A 48 4.05 -12.25 26.06
N LYS A 49 4.19 -13.18 25.10
CA LYS A 49 3.27 -14.31 24.85
C LYS A 49 1.84 -13.87 24.49
N ARG A 50 1.65 -12.62 24.06
CA ARG A 50 0.35 -12.07 23.62
C ARG A 50 0.17 -12.34 22.13
N TYR A 51 0.14 -13.60 21.75
CA TYR A 51 0.20 -14.03 20.35
C TYR A 51 -0.99 -13.53 19.51
N ALA A 52 -2.20 -13.51 20.06
CA ALA A 52 -3.39 -13.03 19.34
C ALA A 52 -3.29 -11.55 18.96
N GLU A 53 -2.77 -10.71 19.87
CA GLU A 53 -2.58 -9.28 19.63
C GLU A 53 -1.35 -9.00 18.76
N ALA A 54 -0.29 -9.80 18.90
CA ALA A 54 0.87 -9.77 18.02
C ALA A 54 0.43 -10.00 16.57
N ARG A 55 -0.38 -11.03 16.32
CA ARG A 55 -0.92 -11.36 14.99
C ARG A 55 -1.72 -10.20 14.41
N ALA A 56 -2.64 -9.60 15.18
CA ALA A 56 -3.46 -8.49 14.71
C ALA A 56 -2.61 -7.25 14.35
N THR A 57 -1.60 -6.97 15.17
CA THR A 57 -0.68 -5.83 14.96
C THR A 57 0.18 -6.05 13.71
N LEU A 58 0.71 -7.26 13.53
CA LEU A 58 1.53 -7.64 12.37
C LEU A 58 0.72 -7.65 11.06
N LEU A 59 -0.52 -8.13 11.09
CA LEU A 59 -1.41 -8.03 9.92
C LEU A 59 -1.69 -6.58 9.52
N LYS A 60 -1.80 -5.68 10.50
CA LYS A 60 -1.94 -4.24 10.25
C LYS A 60 -0.65 -3.63 9.68
N ALA A 61 0.51 -4.09 10.15
CA ALA A 61 1.82 -3.70 9.63
C ALA A 61 1.95 -4.07 8.15
N ARG A 62 1.60 -5.30 7.78
CA ARG A 62 1.66 -5.79 6.39
C ARG A 62 0.71 -5.06 5.44
N GLN A 63 -0.40 -4.54 5.95
CA GLN A 63 -1.34 -3.74 5.15
C GLN A 63 -0.91 -2.28 4.99
N ALA A 64 0.10 -1.83 5.73
CA ALA A 64 0.64 -0.49 5.55
C ALA A 64 1.25 -0.39 4.14
N ALA A 65 0.91 0.69 3.42
CA ALA A 65 1.37 0.87 2.06
C ALA A 65 2.88 1.15 2.03
N PRO A 66 3.65 0.52 1.11
CA PRO A 66 5.04 0.86 0.87
C PRO A 66 5.15 2.34 0.51
N HIS A 67 6.14 3.00 1.08
CA HIS A 67 6.37 4.42 0.87
C HIS A 67 7.13 4.59 -0.44
N PRO A 68 6.62 5.36 -1.41
CA PRO A 68 7.31 5.54 -2.69
C PRO A 68 8.68 6.20 -2.45
N GLY A 69 9.74 5.55 -2.93
CA GLY A 69 11.14 5.92 -2.68
C GLY A 69 11.86 5.10 -1.60
N ARG A 70 11.17 4.15 -0.96
CA ARG A 70 11.69 3.19 0.04
C ARG A 70 11.27 1.74 -0.22
N GLU A 71 10.82 1.42 -1.43
CA GLU A 71 10.25 0.10 -1.77
C GLU A 71 11.13 -1.11 -1.39
N SER A 72 12.47 -0.98 -1.48
CA SER A 72 13.39 -2.04 -1.04
C SER A 72 13.41 -2.26 0.48
N ALA A 73 13.29 -1.18 1.27
CA ALA A 73 13.25 -1.28 2.72
C ALA A 73 11.89 -1.80 3.20
N ASP A 74 10.81 -1.42 2.52
CA ASP A 74 9.47 -1.94 2.79
C ASP A 74 9.36 -3.42 2.42
N SER A 75 10.00 -3.86 1.33
CA SER A 75 10.03 -5.29 0.96
C SER A 75 10.65 -6.15 2.06
N GLY A 76 11.81 -5.73 2.61
CA GLY A 76 12.44 -6.43 3.72
C GLY A 76 11.58 -6.47 4.99
N HIS A 77 10.86 -5.38 5.29
CA HIS A 77 9.90 -5.36 6.40
C HIS A 77 8.73 -6.31 6.18
N HIS A 78 8.18 -6.38 4.97
CA HIS A 78 7.08 -7.28 4.65
C HIS A 78 7.50 -8.75 4.84
N GLU A 79 8.72 -9.11 4.40
CA GLU A 79 9.27 -10.45 4.63
C GLU A 79 9.44 -10.78 6.12
N GLU A 80 9.94 -9.84 6.91
CA GLU A 80 10.09 -10.01 8.36
C GLU A 80 8.73 -10.17 9.07
N ILE A 81 7.74 -9.36 8.69
CA ILE A 81 6.38 -9.43 9.22
C ILE A 81 5.75 -10.80 8.89
N ASP A 82 5.90 -11.29 7.66
CA ASP A 82 5.36 -12.59 7.27
C ASP A 82 6.06 -13.75 8.00
N ALA A 83 7.38 -13.69 8.19
CA ALA A 83 8.12 -14.68 8.97
C ALA A 83 7.64 -14.74 10.43
N LEU A 84 7.43 -13.57 11.05
CA LEU A 84 6.96 -13.48 12.43
C LEU A 84 5.49 -13.93 12.55
N LEU A 85 4.63 -13.64 11.56
CA LEU A 85 3.26 -14.12 11.51
C LEU A 85 3.18 -15.66 11.47
N VAL A 86 4.08 -16.32 10.75
CA VAL A 86 4.16 -17.79 10.75
C VAL A 86 4.47 -18.32 12.14
N ASP A 87 5.43 -17.73 12.84
CA ASP A 87 5.79 -18.19 14.19
C ASP A 87 4.67 -17.92 15.20
N VAL A 88 4.08 -16.72 15.17
CA VAL A 88 2.92 -16.35 16.00
C VAL A 88 1.75 -17.32 15.78
N ASN A 89 1.43 -17.66 14.52
CA ASN A 89 0.37 -18.63 14.21
C ASN A 89 0.70 -20.02 14.76
N LYS A 90 1.96 -20.48 14.68
CA LYS A 90 2.38 -21.76 15.30
C LYS A 90 2.26 -21.77 16.82
N LYS A 91 2.29 -20.61 17.49
CA LYS A 91 2.06 -20.50 18.95
C LYS A 91 0.59 -20.44 19.32
N LEU A 92 -0.30 -20.18 18.36
CA LEU A 92 -1.74 -20.07 18.55
C LEU A 92 -2.48 -21.37 18.24
N GLU A 93 -1.85 -22.31 17.53
CA GLU A 93 -2.29 -23.70 17.35
C GLU A 93 -2.03 -24.53 18.62
#